data_AF-A0A9X0UCV1-F1
#
_entry.id   AF-A0A9X0UCV1-F1
#
_cell.length_a   1.000
_cell.length_b   1.000
_cell.length_c   1.000
_cell.angle_alpha   90.00
_cell.angle_beta   90.00
_cell.angle_gamma   90.00
#
_symmetry.space_group_name_H-M   'P 1'
#
loop_
_entity.id
_entity.type
_entity.pdbx_description
1 polymer ?
#
loop_
_entity_poly.entity_id
_entity_poly.type
_entity_poly.pdbx_seq_one_letter_code
_entity_poly.pdbx_strand_id
1 'polypeptide(L)' 'MHEGPRLRSLEQRHAVLERQIGEEDARPKPDETMLTRLKLEKLRLKEEIERLRRSD' A
#
# COMPACT_ATOMS: atom_id res chain seq x y z
N MET A 1 22.76 1.90 9.72
CA MET A 1 21.48 1.95 8.99
C MET A 1 20.49 1.08 9.74
N HIS A 2 19.36 1.65 10.19
CA HIS A 2 18.32 0.95 10.97
C HIS A 2 16.98 0.99 10.22
N GLU A 3 17.01 0.87 8.89
CA GLU A 3 15.81 1.04 8.07
C GLU A 3 14.97 -0.24 8.00
N GLY A 4 15.52 -1.39 8.37
CA GLY A 4 14.82 -2.68 8.40
C GLY A 4 13.46 -2.67 9.12
N PRO A 5 13.33 -2.14 10.36
CA PRO A 5 12.04 -2.04 11.04
C PRO A 5 11.03 -1.11 10.33
N ARG A 6 11.51 0.00 9.75
CA ARG A 6 10.67 0.96 9.02
C ARG A 6 10.17 0.36 7.71
N LEU A 7 11.07 -0.28 6.95
CA LEU A 7 10.75 -0.97 5.70
C LEU A 7 9.69 -2.06 5.92
N ARG A 8 9.88 -2.93 6.93
CA ARG A 8 8.90 -3.96 7.27
C ARG A 8 7.52 -3.38 7.62
N SER A 9 7.46 -2.27 8.36
CA SER A 9 6.18 -1.63 8.68
C SER A 9 5.49 -1.08 7.43
N LEU A 10 6.24 -0.53 6.47
CA LEU A 10 5.67 -0.03 5.22
C LEU A 10 5.19 -1.18 4.33
N GLU A 11 5.94 -2.26 4.24
CA GLU A 11 5.53 -3.47 3.52
C GLU A 11 4.25 -4.08 4.10
N GLN A 12 4.12 -4.14 5.42
CA GLN A 12 2.89 -4.58 6.09
C GLN A 12 1.69 -3.69 5.73
N ARG A 13 1.86 -2.36 5.79
CA ARG A 13 0.80 -1.42 5.39
C ARG A 13 0.41 -1.59 3.92
N HIS A 14 1.38 -1.84 3.04
CA HIS A 14 1.13 -2.06 1.62
C HIS A 14 0.31 -3.33 1.40
N ALA A 15 0.63 -4.42 2.11
CA ALA A 15 -0.15 -5.66 2.06
C ALA A 15 -1.60 -5.48 2.56
N VAL A 16 -1.81 -4.66 3.59
CA VAL A 16 -3.15 -4.32 4.07
C VAL A 16 -3.95 -3.56 3.02
N LEU A 17 -3.35 -2.55 2.37
CA LEU A 17 -4.01 -1.79 1.30
C LEU A 17 -4.36 -2.68 0.10
N GLU A 18 -3.49 -3.61 -0.29
CA GLU A 18 -3.78 -4.61 -1.32
C GLU A 18 -5.03 -5.43 -0.97
N ARG A 19 -5.11 -5.91 0.28
CA ARG A 19 -6.23 -6.70 0.75
C ARG A 19 -7.54 -5.89 0.73
N GLN A 20 -7.51 -4.65 1.20
CA GLN A 20 -8.67 -3.76 1.21
C GLN A 20 -9.15 -3.44 -0.21
N ILE A 21 -8.24 -3.24 -1.16
CA ILE A 21 -8.59 -3.06 -2.57
C ILE A 21 -9.30 -4.32 -3.08
N GLY A 22 -8.74 -5.51 -2.84
CA GLY A 22 -9.35 -6.76 -3.28
C GLY A 22 -10.73 -7.03 -2.64
N GLU A 23 -10.89 -6.72 -1.35
CA GLU A 23 -12.17 -6.81 -0.65
C GLU A 23 -13.22 -5.86 -1.25
N GLU A 24 -12.84 -4.63 -1.58
CA GLU A 24 -13.75 -3.62 -2.17
C GLU A 24 -14.09 -3.94 -3.63
N ASP A 25 -13.12 -4.36 -4.43
CA ASP A 25 -13.28 -4.72 -5.84
C ASP A 25 -14.17 -5.97 -6.01
N ALA A 26 -14.14 -6.87 -5.03
CA ALA A 26 -14.99 -8.07 -5.00
C ALA A 26 -16.46 -7.77 -4.61
N ARG A 27 -16.80 -6.54 -4.19
CA ARG A 27 -18.18 -6.21 -3.83
C ARG A 27 -19.06 -6.19 -5.09
N PRO A 28 -20.34 -6.62 -5.00
CA PRO A 28 -21.27 -6.54 -6.14
C PRO A 28 -21.49 -5.13 -6.70
N LYS A 29 -21.27 -4.12 -5.86
CA LYS A 29 -21.26 -2.70 -6.24
C LYS A 29 -20.08 -2.03 -5.52
N PRO A 30 -18.89 -2.02 -6.14
CA PRO A 30 -17.72 -1.37 -5.56
C PRO A 30 -17.92 0.14 -5.42
N ASP A 31 -17.33 0.71 -4.38
CA ASP A 31 -17.14 2.15 -4.25
C ASP A 31 -15.87 2.57 -5.00
N GLU A 32 -16.06 3.04 -6.23
CA GLU A 32 -14.99 3.55 -7.11
C GLU A 32 -14.17 4.69 -6.47
N THR A 33 -14.79 5.52 -5.63
CA THR A 33 -14.10 6.62 -4.95
C THR A 33 -13.17 6.06 -3.87
N MET A 34 -13.64 5.06 -3.12
CA MET A 34 -12.83 4.33 -2.15
C MET A 34 -11.70 3.57 -2.84
N LEU A 35 -11.98 2.82 -3.91
CA LEU A 35 -10.96 2.11 -4.68
C LEU A 35 -9.87 3.06 -5.20
N THR A 36 -10.26 4.20 -5.76
CA THR A 36 -9.30 5.21 -6.26
C THR A 36 -8.41 5.73 -5.13
N ARG A 37 -8.99 6.03 -3.96
CA ARG A 37 -8.23 6.49 -2.78
C ARG A 37 -7.25 5.42 -2.30
N LEU A 38 -7.70 4.17 -2.16
CA LEU A 38 -6.87 3.06 -1.71
C LEU A 38 -5.72 2.77 -2.69
N LYS A 39 -5.99 2.78 -4.00
CA LYS A 39 -4.97 2.59 -5.05
C LYS A 39 -3.92 3.70 -5.03
N LEU A 40 -4.32 4.96 -4.83
CA LEU A 40 -3.41 6.10 -4.69
C LEU A 40 -2.53 5.98 -3.43
N GLU A 41 -3.12 5.60 -2.30
CA GLU A 41 -2.37 5.40 -1.06
C GLU A 41 -1.34 4.26 -1.20
N LYS A 42 -1.76 3.14 -1.80
CA LYS A 42 -0.87 2.01 -2.12
C LYS A 42 0.28 2.44 -3.03
N LEU A 43 0.01 3.24 -4.05
CA LEU A 43 1.05 3.75 -4.96
C LEU A 43 2.09 4.59 -4.21
N ARG A 44 1.65 5.55 -3.39
CA ARG A 44 2.55 6.40 -2.58
C ARG A 44 3.42 5.57 -1.64
N LEU A 45 2.83 4.55 -1.02
CA LEU A 45 3.53 3.67 -0.10
C LEU A 45 4.56 2.79 -0.81
N LYS A 46 4.21 2.26 -1.99
CA LYS A 46 5.15 1.55 -2.87
C LYS A 46 6.34 2.44 -3.24
N GLU A 47 6.10 3.68 -3.63
CA GLU A 47 7.19 4.62 -3.97
C GLU A 47 8.11 4.90 -2.77
N GLU A 48 7.56 5.02 -1.55
CA GLU A 48 8.36 5.20 -0.34
C GLU A 48 9.21 3.98 -0.01
N ILE A 49 8.64 2.77 -0.11
CA ILE A 49 9.37 1.51 0.04
C ILE A 49 10.55 1.45 -0.93
N GLU A 50 10.29 1.76 -2.21
CA GLU A 50 11.31 1.75 -3.26
C GLU A 50 12.37 2.84 -3.07
N ARG A 51 12.02 3.99 -2.49
CA ARG A 51 13.01 5.01 -2.09
C ARG A 51 13.93 4.48 -0.99
N LEU A 52 13.38 3.92 0.08
CA LEU A 52 14.16 3.40 1.21
C LEU A 52 15.05 2.22 0.78
N ARG A 53 14.55 1.33 -0.08
CA ARG A 53 15.33 0.22 -0.65
C ARG A 53 16.52 0.65 -1.50
N ARG A 54 16.47 1.85 -2.10
CA ARG A 54 17.59 2.42 -2.86
C ARG A 54 18.57 3.20 -1.99
N SER A 55 18.20 3.51 -0.75
CA SER A 55 18.99 4.32 0.18
C SER A 55 19.69 3.52 1.28
N ASP A 56 19.33 2.24 1.46
CA ASP A 56 20.02 1.22 2.29
C ASP A 56 21.03 0.42 1.44
#